data_AF-A0A382Q9X8-F1
#
_entry.id   AF-A0A382Q9X8-F1
#
_cell.length_a   1.000
_cell.length_b   1.000
_cell.length_c   1.000
_cell.angle_alpha   90.00
_cell.angle_beta   90.00
_cell.angle_gamma   90.00
#
_symmetry.space_group_name_H-M   'P 1'
#
loop_
_entity.id
_entity.type
_entity.pdbx_description
1 polymer ?
#
loop_
_entity_poly.entity_id
_entity_poly.type
_entity_poly.pdbx_seq_one_letter_code
_entity_poly.pdbx_strand_id
1 'polypeptide(L)'
;LTVVPESVEAKAAYVSANVPVDLVSAARRRVEEAGLSPTDDEFNGLLAYVWPAMQKMKVRDDKYRNAREAAFTTTAGRDYLRELSIDELPGLTTPETTAVMLALAFEMGMPIHFVAPAFGFQKNIPYPDNDELRAMVTRSWNVCEKFGVSIGFHSGSGKSAENYRLVGEITDSNLEIKTSGRYTYEMGRALHASTNDADQALWRDWYAFTLDLAVAGCFATDETERKMAREFVSETLSTAGMSPEVYADPNSCRAALEALEPSPDHVFWFEYNFLYVLAANGRAEKSALGDHSPAGYRQRARFYSISDEGRLRFAQNVAKYVLFLAETTGLAAT
;
A
#
# COMPACT_ATOMS: atom_id res chain seq x y z
N LEU A 1 7.87 17.81 -7.15
CA LEU A 1 6.86 18.11 -6.12
C LEU A 1 6.06 19.32 -6.59
N THR A 2 4.73 19.33 -6.41
CA THR A 2 3.91 20.52 -6.70
C THR A 2 4.32 21.64 -5.74
N VAL A 3 4.60 22.84 -6.26
CA VAL A 3 4.93 24.01 -5.44
C VAL A 3 3.65 24.80 -5.23
N VAL A 4 3.17 24.84 -3.98
CA VAL A 4 2.00 25.61 -3.59
C VAL A 4 2.44 27.04 -3.27
N PRO A 5 1.77 28.08 -3.78
CA PRO A 5 2.09 29.46 -3.40
C PRO A 5 1.94 29.67 -1.88
N GLU A 6 2.85 30.45 -1.29
CA GLU A 6 2.88 30.63 0.17
C GLU A 6 1.83 31.62 0.68
N SER A 7 1.62 32.76 0.00
CA SER A 7 0.69 33.81 0.44
C SER A 7 -0.76 33.56 -0.01
N VAL A 8 -1.70 34.08 0.77
CA VAL A 8 -3.14 34.00 0.49
C VAL A 8 -3.48 34.56 -0.91
N GLU A 9 -2.91 35.71 -1.24
CA GLU A 9 -3.12 36.41 -2.53
C GLU A 9 -2.55 35.59 -3.68
N ALA A 10 -1.38 34.98 -3.49
CA ALA A 10 -0.72 34.17 -4.51
C ALA A 10 -1.49 32.87 -4.78
N LYS A 11 -2.07 32.24 -3.74
CA LYS A 11 -2.94 31.06 -3.90
C LYS A 11 -4.22 31.43 -4.65
N ALA A 12 -4.87 32.53 -4.28
CA ALA A 12 -6.08 33.01 -4.96
C ALA A 12 -5.79 33.35 -6.44
N ALA A 13 -4.68 34.03 -6.71
CA ALA A 13 -4.24 34.34 -8.07
C ALA A 13 -3.94 33.07 -8.89
N TYR A 14 -3.30 32.07 -8.28
CA TYR A 14 -3.07 30.78 -8.91
C TYR A 14 -4.39 30.11 -9.29
N VAL A 15 -5.33 30.00 -8.35
CA VAL A 15 -6.62 29.33 -8.59
C VAL A 15 -7.38 30.04 -9.71
N SER A 16 -7.50 31.37 -9.65
CA SER A 16 -8.15 32.18 -10.69
C SER A 16 -7.53 31.98 -12.09
N ALA A 17 -6.21 31.83 -12.15
CA ALA A 17 -5.50 31.65 -13.41
C ALA A 17 -5.56 30.21 -13.97
N ASN A 18 -5.73 29.20 -13.12
CA ASN A 18 -5.50 27.79 -13.51
C ASN A 18 -6.73 26.88 -13.38
N VAL A 19 -7.68 27.19 -12.49
CA VAL A 19 -8.84 26.36 -12.21
C VAL A 19 -10.10 27.07 -12.71
N PRO A 20 -10.94 26.44 -13.55
CA PRO A 20 -12.17 27.07 -14.02
C PRO A 20 -13.07 27.53 -12.88
N VAL A 21 -13.56 28.78 -12.94
CA VAL A 21 -14.35 29.40 -11.86
C VAL A 21 -15.58 28.58 -11.49
N ASP A 22 -16.31 28.05 -12.48
CA ASP A 22 -17.49 27.23 -12.24
C ASP A 22 -17.13 25.92 -11.51
N LEU A 23 -15.96 25.35 -11.80
CA LEU A 23 -15.45 24.15 -11.13
C LEU A 23 -15.07 24.46 -9.67
N VAL A 24 -14.44 25.62 -9.42
CA VAL A 24 -14.12 26.07 -8.04
C VAL A 24 -15.40 26.21 -7.23
N SER A 25 -16.41 26.90 -7.77
CA SER A 25 -17.70 27.10 -7.09
C SER A 25 -18.46 25.79 -6.86
N ALA A 26 -18.50 24.90 -7.86
CA ALA A 26 -19.17 23.61 -7.74
C ALA A 26 -18.46 22.70 -6.73
N ALA A 27 -17.12 22.64 -6.76
CA ALA A 27 -16.35 21.86 -5.82
C ALA A 27 -16.52 22.37 -4.38
N ARG A 28 -16.49 23.70 -4.16
CA ARG A 28 -16.72 24.31 -2.85
C ARG A 28 -18.10 23.92 -2.29
N ARG A 29 -19.15 24.06 -3.09
CA ARG A 29 -20.51 23.66 -2.69
C ARG A 29 -20.55 22.20 -2.25
N ARG A 30 -19.91 21.29 -2.99
CA ARG A 30 -19.90 19.85 -2.67
C ARG A 30 -19.14 19.54 -1.38
N VAL A 31 -18.06 20.27 -1.09
CA VAL A 31 -17.33 20.18 0.19
C VAL A 31 -18.19 20.67 1.35
N GLU A 32 -18.94 21.76 1.16
CA GLU A 32 -19.88 22.29 2.15
C GLU A 32 -21.06 21.33 2.40
N GLU A 33 -21.59 20.69 1.35
CA GLU A 33 -22.61 19.63 1.45
C GLU A 33 -22.10 18.40 2.22
N ALA A 34 -20.79 18.14 2.21
CA ALA A 34 -20.16 17.12 3.02
C ALA A 34 -19.91 17.56 4.49
N GLY A 35 -20.32 18.77 4.87
CA GLY A 35 -20.23 19.30 6.22
C GLY A 35 -18.88 19.94 6.57
N LEU A 36 -18.06 20.27 5.57
CA LEU A 36 -16.76 20.91 5.75
C LEU A 36 -16.80 22.36 5.26
N SER A 37 -16.14 23.27 5.98
CA SER A 37 -16.11 24.70 5.64
C SER A 37 -14.68 25.24 5.69
N PRO A 38 -13.76 24.77 4.82
CA PRO A 38 -12.41 25.32 4.77
C PRO A 38 -12.46 26.81 4.41
N THR A 39 -11.58 27.59 5.05
CA THR A 39 -11.38 29.00 4.72
C THR A 39 -10.97 29.17 3.26
N ASP A 40 -11.07 30.38 2.73
CA ASP A 40 -10.62 30.65 1.36
C ASP A 40 -9.12 30.38 1.17
N ASP A 41 -8.30 30.66 2.18
CA ASP A 41 -6.88 30.35 2.11
C ASP A 41 -6.61 28.84 2.06
N GLU A 42 -7.25 28.06 2.95
CA GLU A 42 -7.12 26.60 2.99
C GLU A 42 -7.62 25.97 1.69
N PHE A 43 -8.80 26.36 1.22
CA PHE A 43 -9.39 25.82 0.00
C PHE A 43 -8.56 26.16 -1.23
N ASN A 44 -8.10 27.42 -1.38
CA ASN A 44 -7.24 27.81 -2.49
C ASN A 44 -5.87 27.11 -2.43
N GLY A 45 -5.32 26.93 -1.22
CA GLY A 45 -4.11 26.17 -1.00
C GLY A 45 -4.25 24.72 -1.46
N LEU A 46 -5.35 24.05 -1.07
CA LEU A 46 -5.66 22.68 -1.49
C LEU A 46 -5.86 22.59 -3.00
N LEU A 47 -6.63 23.49 -3.61
CA LEU A 47 -6.79 23.53 -5.06
C LEU A 47 -5.44 23.68 -5.78
N ALA A 48 -4.61 24.62 -5.34
CA ALA A 48 -3.28 24.81 -5.93
C ALA A 48 -2.39 23.57 -5.78
N TYR A 49 -2.50 22.86 -4.65
CA TYR A 49 -1.76 21.65 -4.39
C TYR A 49 -2.17 20.47 -5.28
N VAL A 50 -3.47 20.21 -5.40
CA VAL A 50 -3.99 18.99 -6.04
C VAL A 50 -4.28 19.17 -7.53
N TRP A 51 -4.49 20.40 -8.01
CA TRP A 51 -4.93 20.66 -9.39
C TRP A 51 -4.05 20.02 -10.47
N PRO A 52 -2.70 20.11 -10.42
CA PRO A 52 -1.86 19.46 -11.41
C PRO A 52 -2.03 17.94 -11.46
N ALA A 53 -2.34 17.30 -10.32
CA ALA A 53 -2.64 15.88 -10.27
C ALA A 53 -4.02 15.58 -10.86
N MET A 54 -5.04 16.38 -10.54
CA MET A 54 -6.40 16.23 -11.07
C MET A 54 -6.45 16.34 -12.60
N GLN A 55 -5.70 17.28 -13.19
CA GLN A 55 -5.57 17.39 -14.65
C GLN A 55 -4.96 16.13 -15.26
N LYS A 56 -3.88 15.60 -14.66
CA LYS A 56 -3.25 14.35 -15.12
C LYS A 56 -4.20 13.16 -14.99
N MET A 57 -4.95 13.08 -13.89
CA MET A 57 -5.95 12.03 -13.67
C MET A 57 -7.04 12.08 -14.74
N LYS A 58 -7.58 13.25 -15.07
CA LYS A 58 -8.59 13.41 -16.12
C LYS A 58 -8.12 12.97 -17.49
N VAL A 59 -6.90 13.35 -17.88
CA VAL A 59 -6.31 12.91 -19.14
C VAL A 59 -6.15 11.39 -19.19
N ARG A 60 -5.76 10.76 -18.07
CA ARG A 60 -5.65 9.30 -17.98
C ARG A 60 -7.02 8.62 -18.03
N ASP A 61 -7.99 9.13 -17.30
CA ASP A 61 -9.35 8.61 -17.29
C ASP A 61 -9.98 8.64 -18.68
N ASP A 62 -9.84 9.77 -19.39
CA ASP A 62 -10.33 9.90 -20.77
C ASP A 62 -9.72 8.88 -21.71
N LYS A 63 -8.41 8.61 -21.58
CA LYS A 63 -7.73 7.57 -22.37
C LYS A 63 -8.29 6.17 -22.06
N TYR A 64 -8.49 5.85 -20.78
CA TYR A 64 -9.05 4.56 -20.38
C TYR A 64 -10.49 4.39 -20.86
N ARG A 65 -11.35 5.41 -20.67
CA ARG A 65 -12.72 5.42 -21.18
C ARG A 65 -12.75 5.21 -22.69
N ASN A 66 -12.00 5.99 -23.45
CA ASN A 66 -11.98 5.90 -24.91
C ASN A 66 -11.50 4.52 -25.38
N ALA A 67 -10.49 3.94 -24.72
CA ALA A 67 -10.02 2.59 -25.03
C ALA A 67 -11.09 1.52 -24.76
N ARG A 68 -11.81 1.62 -23.64
CA ARG A 68 -12.92 0.72 -23.29
C ARG A 68 -14.07 0.85 -24.29
N GLU A 69 -14.48 2.07 -24.63
CA GLU A 69 -15.56 2.34 -25.59
C GLU A 69 -15.26 1.81 -27.00
N ALA A 70 -13.98 1.84 -27.41
CA ALA A 70 -13.52 1.29 -28.67
C ALA A 70 -13.43 -0.25 -28.64
N ALA A 71 -12.99 -0.85 -27.53
CA ALA A 71 -12.78 -2.28 -27.42
C ALA A 71 -14.06 -3.08 -27.14
N PHE A 72 -15.06 -2.45 -26.51
CA PHE A 72 -16.27 -3.13 -26.03
C PHE A 72 -17.54 -2.47 -26.55
N THR A 73 -18.53 -3.28 -26.93
CA THR A 73 -19.83 -2.82 -27.45
C THR A 73 -20.95 -2.86 -26.40
N THR A 74 -20.78 -3.63 -25.33
CA THR A 74 -21.74 -3.75 -24.21
C THR A 74 -21.43 -2.72 -23.12
N THR A 75 -22.47 -2.26 -22.41
CA THR A 75 -22.33 -1.38 -21.23
C THR A 75 -21.38 -1.96 -20.18
N ALA A 76 -21.58 -3.21 -19.75
CA ALA A 76 -20.70 -3.86 -18.76
C ALA A 76 -19.22 -3.94 -19.21
N GLY A 77 -19.00 -4.16 -20.51
CA GLY A 77 -17.66 -4.14 -21.10
C GLY A 77 -17.05 -2.73 -21.19
N ARG A 78 -17.84 -1.66 -21.10
CA ARG A 78 -17.34 -0.28 -21.08
C ARG A 78 -17.12 0.23 -19.65
N ASP A 79 -18.01 -0.14 -18.72
CA ASP A 79 -18.03 0.35 -17.33
C ASP A 79 -16.82 -0.10 -16.52
N TYR A 80 -16.15 0.79 -15.81
CA TYR A 80 -15.03 0.43 -14.95
C TYR A 80 -15.09 1.18 -13.62
N LEU A 81 -14.61 0.52 -12.58
CA LEU A 81 -14.50 1.10 -11.26
C LEU A 81 -13.30 2.05 -11.22
N ARG A 82 -13.46 3.15 -10.49
CA ARG A 82 -12.43 4.17 -10.29
C ARG A 82 -12.08 4.26 -8.83
N GLU A 83 -10.79 4.27 -8.57
CA GLU A 83 -10.26 4.59 -7.27
C GLU A 83 -9.47 5.90 -7.30
N LEU A 84 -9.71 6.73 -6.30
CA LEU A 84 -8.88 7.88 -5.97
C LEU A 84 -7.90 7.47 -4.86
N SER A 85 -6.69 7.04 -5.25
CA SER A 85 -5.61 6.74 -4.29
C SER A 85 -4.80 8.00 -4.01
N ILE A 86 -4.77 8.39 -2.74
CA ILE A 86 -4.11 9.58 -2.19
C ILE A 86 -3.37 9.24 -0.89
N ASP A 87 -3.10 7.96 -0.67
CA ASP A 87 -2.46 7.38 0.50
C ASP A 87 -0.94 7.62 0.56
N GLU A 88 -0.33 7.94 -0.58
CA GLU A 88 1.09 8.32 -0.69
C GLU A 88 1.31 9.84 -0.74
N LEU A 89 0.27 10.65 -0.48
CA LEU A 89 0.48 12.07 -0.23
C LEU A 89 1.35 12.25 1.03
N PRO A 90 2.19 13.30 1.10
CA PRO A 90 3.00 13.55 2.28
C PRO A 90 2.14 13.70 3.54
N GLY A 91 2.45 12.89 4.56
CA GLY A 91 1.75 12.90 5.84
C GLY A 91 0.39 12.19 5.81
N LEU A 92 -0.41 12.39 6.86
CA LEU A 92 -1.76 11.85 6.94
C LEU A 92 -2.72 12.71 6.10
N THR A 93 -3.65 12.07 5.40
CA THR A 93 -4.62 12.79 4.57
C THR A 93 -5.71 13.39 5.44
N THR A 94 -5.95 14.69 5.30
CA THR A 94 -7.03 15.37 6.03
C THR A 94 -8.40 15.14 5.39
N PRO A 95 -9.51 15.25 6.15
CA PRO A 95 -10.86 15.21 5.60
C PRO A 95 -11.09 16.24 4.48
N GLU A 96 -10.54 17.45 4.61
CA GLU A 96 -10.64 18.52 3.61
C GLU A 96 -9.94 18.13 2.31
N THR A 97 -8.75 17.52 2.40
CA THR A 97 -8.03 17.04 1.21
C THR A 97 -8.85 15.99 0.47
N THR A 98 -9.38 15.01 1.21
CA THR A 98 -10.26 13.97 0.65
C THR A 98 -11.49 14.58 -0.01
N ALA A 99 -12.18 15.49 0.66
CA ALA A 99 -13.41 16.12 0.16
C ALA A 99 -13.14 16.97 -1.08
N VAL A 100 -12.08 17.78 -1.09
CA VAL A 100 -11.72 18.62 -2.25
C VAL A 100 -11.38 17.76 -3.47
N MET A 101 -10.58 16.71 -3.30
CA MET A 101 -10.19 15.85 -4.41
C MET A 101 -11.37 15.04 -4.95
N LEU A 102 -12.24 14.52 -4.08
CA LEU A 102 -13.50 13.90 -4.50
C LEU A 102 -14.40 14.89 -5.24
N ALA A 103 -14.61 16.09 -4.68
CA ALA A 103 -15.43 17.13 -5.31
C ALA A 103 -14.94 17.46 -6.72
N LEU A 104 -13.64 17.71 -6.89
CA LEU A 104 -13.05 17.93 -8.20
C LEU A 104 -13.24 16.72 -9.13
N ALA A 105 -13.04 15.48 -8.64
CA ALA A 105 -13.21 14.29 -9.46
C ALA A 105 -14.64 14.17 -10.02
N PHE A 106 -15.65 14.33 -9.17
CA PHE A 106 -17.05 14.27 -9.58
C PHE A 106 -17.43 15.41 -10.54
N GLU A 107 -17.05 16.65 -10.23
CA GLU A 107 -17.37 17.81 -11.08
C GLU A 107 -16.61 17.79 -12.43
N MET A 108 -15.47 17.09 -12.49
CA MET A 108 -14.75 16.82 -13.74
C MET A 108 -15.28 15.61 -14.51
N GLY A 109 -16.37 14.97 -14.07
CA GLY A 109 -16.97 13.81 -14.74
C GLY A 109 -16.20 12.50 -14.55
N MET A 110 -15.44 12.36 -13.47
CA MET A 110 -14.72 11.16 -13.07
C MET A 110 -15.35 10.56 -11.80
N PRO A 111 -16.52 9.88 -11.89
CA PRO A 111 -17.19 9.35 -10.70
C PRO A 111 -16.33 8.29 -10.01
N ILE A 112 -15.99 8.56 -8.75
CA ILE A 112 -15.14 7.71 -7.91
C ILE A 112 -16.01 6.68 -7.21
N HIS A 113 -15.49 5.45 -7.08
CA HIS A 113 -16.14 4.35 -6.37
C HIS A 113 -15.44 4.09 -5.03
N PHE A 114 -14.11 4.21 -5.02
CA PHE A 114 -13.27 4.00 -3.84
C PHE A 114 -12.33 5.19 -3.66
N VAL A 115 -12.09 5.61 -2.43
CA VAL A 115 -11.02 6.56 -2.11
C VAL A 115 -10.11 5.97 -1.07
N ALA A 116 -8.78 6.08 -1.25
CA ALA A 116 -7.80 5.59 -0.31
C ALA A 116 -6.98 6.75 0.28
N PRO A 117 -7.37 7.28 1.45
CA PRO A 117 -6.59 8.24 2.22
C PRO A 117 -5.38 7.61 2.94
N ALA A 118 -4.40 8.45 3.29
CA ALA A 118 -3.25 8.05 4.10
C ALA A 118 -3.64 7.99 5.58
N PHE A 119 -3.62 6.78 6.15
CA PHE A 119 -3.88 6.50 7.57
C PHE A 119 -2.60 6.17 8.36
N GLY A 120 -1.41 6.31 7.77
CA GLY A 120 -0.16 5.95 8.43
C GLY A 120 0.03 4.44 8.62
N PHE A 121 -0.67 3.61 7.85
CA PHE A 121 -0.56 2.16 7.92
C PHE A 121 0.82 1.70 7.44
N GLN A 122 1.56 1.06 8.35
CA GLN A 122 2.78 0.34 8.00
C GLN A 122 2.45 -1.05 7.44
N LYS A 123 3.28 -1.58 6.55
CA LYS A 123 3.05 -2.91 5.96
C LYS A 123 3.23 -3.99 7.02
N ASN A 124 2.29 -4.93 7.07
CA ASN A 124 2.34 -6.14 7.89
C ASN A 124 2.53 -5.94 9.40
N ILE A 125 2.29 -4.72 9.89
CA ILE A 125 2.31 -4.37 11.30
C ILE A 125 0.92 -3.85 11.67
N PRO A 126 0.31 -4.31 12.78
CA PRO A 126 -0.91 -3.73 13.33
C PRO A 126 -0.78 -2.23 13.61
N TYR A 127 -1.87 -1.49 13.44
CA TYR A 127 -1.90 -0.11 13.92
C TYR A 127 -1.91 -0.14 15.46
N PRO A 128 -1.03 0.60 16.15
CA PRO A 128 -0.77 0.42 17.58
C PRO A 128 -1.89 0.95 18.49
N ASP A 129 -2.61 1.98 18.06
CA ASP A 129 -3.64 2.66 18.87
C ASP A 129 -5.01 2.60 18.18
N ASN A 130 -5.92 1.80 18.73
CA ASN A 130 -7.27 1.64 18.17
C ASN A 130 -8.15 2.88 18.38
N ASP A 131 -7.95 3.67 19.44
CA ASP A 131 -8.76 4.86 19.67
C ASP A 131 -8.38 5.98 18.69
N GLU A 132 -7.07 6.17 18.46
CA GLU A 132 -6.57 7.07 17.43
C GLU A 132 -7.05 6.63 16.04
N LEU A 133 -6.93 5.33 15.74
CA LEU A 133 -7.41 4.76 14.48
C LEU A 133 -8.91 5.01 14.29
N ARG A 134 -9.73 4.76 15.31
CA ARG A 134 -11.18 4.99 15.27
C ARG A 134 -11.47 6.44 14.96
N ALA A 135 -10.84 7.38 15.68
CA ALA A 135 -11.05 8.80 15.48
C ALA A 135 -10.67 9.23 14.05
N MET A 136 -9.54 8.75 13.55
CA MET A 136 -9.04 9.09 12.22
C MET A 136 -9.91 8.51 11.08
N VAL A 137 -10.27 7.23 11.17
CA VAL A 137 -11.10 6.56 10.16
C VAL A 137 -12.52 7.11 10.18
N THR A 138 -13.10 7.38 11.34
CA THR A 138 -14.43 8.00 11.45
C THR A 138 -14.49 9.35 10.74
N ARG A 139 -13.49 10.22 10.93
CA ARG A 139 -13.45 11.51 10.23
C ARG A 139 -13.41 11.37 8.72
N SER A 140 -12.62 10.42 8.22
CA SER A 140 -12.50 10.17 6.77
C SER A 140 -13.75 9.50 6.21
N TRP A 141 -14.35 8.57 6.95
CA TRP A 141 -15.58 7.88 6.58
C TRP A 141 -16.77 8.84 6.47
N ASN A 142 -16.89 9.80 7.39
CA ASN A 142 -17.93 10.83 7.31
C ASN A 142 -17.92 11.58 5.98
N VAL A 143 -16.74 11.83 5.39
CA VAL A 143 -16.63 12.40 4.04
C VAL A 143 -17.07 11.38 3.00
N CYS A 144 -16.55 10.15 3.06
CA CYS A 144 -16.86 9.09 2.09
C CYS A 144 -18.37 8.82 1.99
N GLU A 145 -19.06 8.74 3.13
CA GLU A 145 -20.50 8.54 3.23
C GLU A 145 -21.28 9.65 2.49
N LYS A 146 -20.92 10.92 2.68
CA LYS A 146 -21.58 12.06 2.00
C LYS A 146 -21.39 12.05 0.49
N PHE A 147 -20.26 11.52 0.03
CA PHE A 147 -19.98 11.37 -1.40
C PHE A 147 -20.52 10.06 -2.00
N GLY A 148 -21.02 9.14 -1.17
CA GLY A 148 -21.49 7.83 -1.60
C GLY A 148 -20.37 6.93 -2.15
N VAL A 149 -19.16 7.04 -1.61
CA VAL A 149 -17.98 6.26 -2.02
C VAL A 149 -17.53 5.32 -0.91
N SER A 150 -16.95 4.19 -1.29
CA SER A 150 -16.29 3.27 -0.35
C SER A 150 -14.92 3.81 0.06
N ILE A 151 -14.46 3.43 1.25
CA ILE A 151 -13.13 3.82 1.75
C ILE A 151 -12.12 2.67 1.62
N GLY A 152 -10.94 2.97 1.09
CA GLY A 152 -9.87 2.01 0.83
C GLY A 152 -8.74 2.12 1.85
N PHE A 153 -8.22 0.98 2.27
CA PHE A 153 -7.05 0.86 3.14
C PHE A 153 -5.89 0.22 2.36
N HIS A 154 -4.99 1.07 1.87
CA HIS A 154 -3.72 0.65 1.29
C HIS A 154 -2.75 0.20 2.40
N SER A 155 -1.74 -0.59 2.03
CA SER A 155 -0.91 -1.32 2.99
C SER A 155 -1.74 -2.13 4.01
N GLY A 156 -2.93 -2.58 3.59
CA GLY A 156 -3.90 -3.28 4.43
C GLY A 156 -3.48 -4.68 4.88
N SER A 157 -2.30 -5.16 4.48
CA SER A 157 -1.77 -6.46 4.89
C SER A 157 -1.33 -6.48 6.36
N GLY A 158 -1.61 -7.60 7.04
CA GLY A 158 -1.09 -7.91 8.38
C GLY A 158 -1.51 -6.98 9.52
N LYS A 159 -2.71 -6.40 9.43
CA LYS A 159 -3.30 -5.70 10.58
C LYS A 159 -3.87 -6.72 11.58
N SER A 160 -4.13 -6.27 12.82
CA SER A 160 -4.75 -7.14 13.82
C SER A 160 -6.22 -7.39 13.48
N ALA A 161 -6.78 -8.49 14.01
CA ALA A 161 -8.22 -8.77 13.91
C ALA A 161 -9.06 -7.61 14.47
N GLU A 162 -8.56 -6.96 15.52
CA GLU A 162 -9.20 -5.81 16.13
C GLU A 162 -9.18 -4.58 15.23
N ASN A 163 -8.05 -4.27 14.57
CA ASN A 163 -8.00 -3.19 13.58
C ASN A 163 -9.02 -3.44 12.45
N TYR A 164 -9.11 -4.67 11.93
CA TYR A 164 -10.05 -5.01 10.86
C TYR A 164 -11.52 -4.90 11.29
N ARG A 165 -11.87 -5.39 12.48
CA ARG A 165 -13.23 -5.22 13.05
C ARG A 165 -13.59 -3.77 13.21
N LEU A 166 -12.68 -2.98 13.77
CA LEU A 166 -12.87 -1.56 13.98
C LEU A 166 -13.18 -0.82 12.68
N VAL A 167 -12.39 -1.04 11.61
CA VAL A 167 -12.66 -0.36 10.33
C VAL A 167 -13.92 -0.90 9.64
N GLY A 168 -14.22 -2.20 9.80
CA GLY A 168 -15.49 -2.81 9.36
C GLY A 168 -16.71 -2.15 9.99
N GLU A 169 -16.71 -2.02 11.33
CA GLU A 169 -17.79 -1.40 12.10
C GLU A 169 -18.01 0.06 11.72
N ILE A 170 -16.93 0.86 11.61
CA ILE A 170 -17.05 2.30 11.31
C ILE A 170 -17.67 2.53 9.93
N THR A 171 -17.34 1.66 8.97
CA THR A 171 -17.70 1.84 7.56
C THR A 171 -18.93 1.04 7.16
N ASP A 172 -19.58 0.35 8.10
CA ASP A 172 -20.66 -0.61 7.83
C ASP A 172 -20.28 -1.60 6.72
N SER A 173 -19.04 -2.10 6.78
CA SER A 173 -18.41 -2.97 5.77
C SER A 173 -18.26 -2.36 4.37
N ASN A 174 -18.56 -1.07 4.17
CA ASN A 174 -18.41 -0.38 2.89
C ASN A 174 -16.96 0.11 2.68
N LEU A 175 -16.06 -0.86 2.56
CA LEU A 175 -14.62 -0.64 2.53
C LEU A 175 -13.90 -1.56 1.55
N GLU A 176 -12.66 -1.22 1.23
CA GLU A 176 -11.71 -2.07 0.52
C GLU A 176 -10.44 -2.27 1.36
N ILE A 177 -10.01 -3.51 1.56
CA ILE A 177 -8.66 -3.83 2.11
C ILE A 177 -7.75 -4.28 0.97
N LYS A 178 -6.72 -3.49 0.67
CA LYS A 178 -5.74 -3.88 -0.34
C LYS A 178 -4.63 -4.73 0.26
N THR A 179 -4.50 -5.94 -0.27
CA THR A 179 -3.44 -6.88 0.11
C THR A 179 -2.67 -7.33 -1.13
N SER A 180 -1.34 -7.38 -1.02
CA SER A 180 -0.47 -7.78 -2.13
C SER A 180 0.74 -8.55 -1.62
N GLY A 181 1.62 -7.89 -0.85
CA GLY A 181 2.82 -8.52 -0.26
C GLY A 181 2.49 -9.74 0.62
N ARG A 182 1.29 -9.77 1.20
CA ARG A 182 0.82 -10.89 2.02
C ARG A 182 0.79 -12.22 1.29
N TYR A 183 0.49 -12.26 -0.01
CA TYR A 183 0.43 -13.52 -0.75
C TYR A 183 1.81 -14.15 -0.92
N THR A 184 2.84 -13.35 -1.16
CA THR A 184 4.21 -13.85 -1.19
C THR A 184 4.65 -14.32 0.21
N TYR A 185 4.19 -13.66 1.27
CA TYR A 185 4.39 -14.13 2.65
C TYR A 185 3.74 -15.49 2.92
N GLU A 186 2.48 -15.70 2.53
CA GLU A 186 1.80 -16.98 2.74
C GLU A 186 2.44 -18.14 1.95
N MET A 187 3.09 -17.84 0.81
CA MET A 187 3.93 -18.79 0.09
C MET A 187 5.18 -19.15 0.89
N GLY A 188 5.90 -18.16 1.43
CA GLY A 188 7.05 -18.41 2.32
C GLY A 188 6.68 -19.28 3.52
N ARG A 189 5.56 -18.99 4.17
CA ARG A 189 5.01 -19.84 5.26
C ARG A 189 4.71 -21.27 4.82
N ALA A 190 4.15 -21.43 3.62
CA ALA A 190 3.84 -22.74 3.07
C ALA A 190 5.11 -23.58 2.85
N LEU A 191 6.17 -22.97 2.31
CA LEU A 191 7.43 -23.67 2.06
C LEU A 191 8.21 -23.93 3.34
N HIS A 192 8.25 -22.96 4.26
CA HIS A 192 8.84 -23.12 5.60
C HIS A 192 8.22 -24.31 6.35
N ALA A 193 6.90 -24.53 6.23
CA ALA A 193 6.19 -25.64 6.87
C ALA A 193 6.12 -26.93 6.04
N SER A 194 6.67 -26.95 4.82
CA SER A 194 6.62 -28.11 3.93
C SER A 194 7.60 -29.19 4.40
N THR A 195 7.25 -30.47 4.30
CA THR A 195 8.21 -31.57 4.53
C THR A 195 8.90 -32.01 3.24
N ASN A 196 8.54 -31.42 2.10
CA ASN A 196 9.20 -31.67 0.82
C ASN A 196 10.60 -31.03 0.75
N ASP A 197 11.62 -31.83 0.42
CA ASP A 197 13.01 -31.39 0.35
C ASP A 197 13.26 -30.24 -0.64
N ALA A 198 12.58 -30.23 -1.79
CA ALA A 198 12.76 -29.20 -2.81
C ALA A 198 12.15 -27.86 -2.39
N ASP A 199 10.98 -27.89 -1.73
CA ASP A 199 10.37 -26.70 -1.14
C ASP A 199 11.26 -26.12 -0.04
N GLN A 200 11.79 -26.98 0.83
CA GLN A 200 12.70 -26.58 1.90
C GLN A 200 14.02 -26.03 1.37
N ALA A 201 14.55 -26.57 0.27
CA ALA A 201 15.72 -26.02 -0.40
C ALA A 201 15.43 -24.63 -0.97
N LEU A 202 14.28 -24.43 -1.62
CA LEU A 202 13.88 -23.12 -2.12
C LEU A 202 13.66 -22.12 -0.98
N TRP A 203 13.02 -22.53 0.12
CA TRP A 203 12.83 -21.70 1.31
C TRP A 203 14.16 -21.21 1.88
N ARG A 204 15.14 -22.10 2.08
CA ARG A 204 16.47 -21.73 2.62
C ARG A 204 17.19 -20.72 1.73
N ASP A 205 17.22 -20.97 0.42
CA ASP A 205 17.85 -20.07 -0.53
C ASP A 205 17.15 -18.69 -0.58
N TRP A 206 15.82 -18.69 -0.48
CA TRP A 206 15.02 -17.47 -0.46
C TRP A 206 15.25 -16.67 0.82
N TYR A 207 15.28 -17.34 1.98
CA TYR A 207 15.58 -16.69 3.25
C TYR A 207 16.99 -16.10 3.25
N ALA A 208 17.99 -16.87 2.82
CA ALA A 208 19.38 -16.41 2.69
C ALA A 208 19.49 -15.17 1.78
N PHE A 209 18.78 -15.16 0.63
CA PHE A 209 18.69 -14.00 -0.24
C PHE A 209 18.17 -12.75 0.48
N THR A 210 17.11 -12.86 1.28
CA THR A 210 16.57 -11.71 2.02
C THR A 210 17.49 -11.23 3.13
N LEU A 211 18.21 -12.17 3.78
CA LEU A 211 19.23 -11.85 4.78
C LEU A 211 20.39 -11.07 4.13
N ASP A 212 20.86 -11.51 2.95
CA ASP A 212 21.90 -10.82 2.21
C ASP A 212 21.50 -9.39 1.83
N LEU A 213 20.25 -9.19 1.38
CA LEU A 213 19.69 -7.86 1.11
C LEU A 213 19.61 -7.00 2.37
N ALA A 214 19.17 -7.56 3.49
CA ALA A 214 19.08 -6.84 4.75
C ALA A 214 20.45 -6.37 5.24
N VAL A 215 21.45 -7.26 5.21
CA VAL A 215 22.83 -6.91 5.54
C VAL A 215 23.36 -5.84 4.59
N ALA A 216 23.21 -6.01 3.27
CA ALA A 216 23.67 -5.00 2.31
C ALA A 216 22.99 -3.64 2.51
N GLY A 217 21.69 -3.63 2.78
CA GLY A 217 20.91 -2.43 3.06
C GLY A 217 21.41 -1.68 4.30
N CYS A 218 21.70 -2.38 5.39
CA CYS A 218 22.20 -1.78 6.65
C CYS A 218 23.50 -0.98 6.51
N PHE A 219 24.25 -1.19 5.42
CA PHE A 219 25.50 -0.51 5.08
C PHE A 219 25.46 0.20 3.73
N ALA A 220 24.26 0.44 3.19
CA ALA A 220 24.08 1.19 1.96
C ALA A 220 24.60 2.63 2.09
N THR A 221 25.07 3.18 0.97
CA THR A 221 25.48 4.59 0.87
C THR A 221 24.28 5.53 0.90
N ASP A 222 23.15 5.09 0.34
CA ASP A 222 21.88 5.82 0.39
C ASP A 222 21.33 5.82 1.83
N GLU A 223 21.07 7.01 2.36
CA GLU A 223 20.67 7.18 3.75
C GLU A 223 19.27 6.62 4.02
N THR A 224 18.35 6.78 3.08
CA THR A 224 16.98 6.28 3.21
C THR A 224 16.96 4.76 3.23
N GLU A 225 17.61 4.12 2.25
CA GLU A 225 17.76 2.66 2.21
C GLU A 225 18.41 2.13 3.48
N ARG A 226 19.50 2.76 3.92
CA ARG A 226 20.22 2.36 5.13
C ARG A 226 19.33 2.45 6.36
N LYS A 227 18.61 3.57 6.52
CA LYS A 227 17.71 3.77 7.65
C LYS A 227 16.62 2.70 7.66
N MET A 228 15.94 2.48 6.53
CA MET A 228 14.87 1.48 6.43
C MET A 228 15.37 0.06 6.72
N ALA A 229 16.51 -0.34 6.16
CA ALA A 229 17.08 -1.67 6.39
C ALA A 229 17.43 -1.89 7.87
N ARG A 230 17.99 -0.87 8.55
CA ARG A 230 18.27 -0.92 9.98
C ARG A 230 17.01 -0.97 10.82
N GLU A 231 15.94 -0.28 10.44
CA GLU A 231 14.64 -0.41 11.13
C GLU A 231 14.14 -1.86 11.06
N PHE A 232 14.18 -2.50 9.88
CA PHE A 232 13.74 -3.89 9.73
C PHE A 232 14.59 -4.90 10.52
N VAL A 233 15.91 -4.72 10.52
CA VAL A 233 16.84 -5.58 11.27
C VAL A 233 16.69 -5.39 12.78
N SER A 234 16.62 -4.13 13.25
CA SER A 234 16.41 -3.82 14.67
C SER A 234 15.09 -4.39 15.19
N GLU A 235 14.00 -4.25 14.44
CA GLU A 235 12.69 -4.78 14.82
C GLU A 235 12.69 -6.31 14.89
N THR A 236 13.34 -6.96 13.92
CA THR A 236 13.48 -8.42 13.91
C THR A 236 14.26 -8.92 15.12
N LEU A 237 15.43 -8.33 15.41
CA LEU A 237 16.27 -8.72 16.54
C LEU A 237 15.58 -8.44 17.88
N SER A 238 14.94 -7.28 18.02
CA SER A 238 14.23 -6.90 19.24
C SER A 238 13.07 -7.85 19.53
N THR A 239 12.29 -8.23 18.51
CA THR A 239 11.22 -9.22 18.62
C THR A 239 11.74 -10.60 19.04
N ALA A 240 12.95 -10.97 18.58
CA ALA A 240 13.63 -12.20 18.99
C ALA A 240 14.32 -12.10 20.37
N GLY A 241 14.22 -10.97 21.07
CA GLY A 241 14.88 -10.74 22.37
C GLY A 241 16.40 -10.59 22.27
N MET A 242 16.94 -10.28 21.09
CA MET A 242 18.36 -10.05 20.82
C MET A 242 18.69 -8.55 20.83
N SER A 243 19.97 -8.22 20.98
CA SER A 243 20.44 -6.84 20.90
C SER A 243 20.31 -6.29 19.47
N PRO A 244 19.69 -5.11 19.26
CA PRO A 244 19.63 -4.47 17.93
C PRO A 244 20.92 -3.75 17.54
N GLU A 245 21.90 -3.63 18.45
CA GLU A 245 23.16 -2.91 18.22
C GLU A 245 24.17 -3.74 17.41
N VAL A 246 23.87 -3.97 16.13
CA VAL A 246 24.63 -4.88 15.25
C VAL A 246 25.31 -4.16 14.07
N TYR A 247 25.31 -2.83 14.06
CA TYR A 247 25.68 -2.02 12.90
C TYR A 247 27.13 -1.55 12.88
N ALA A 248 28.00 -2.16 13.69
CA ALA A 248 29.44 -1.86 13.71
C ALA A 248 30.11 -2.17 12.36
N ASP A 249 29.79 -3.34 11.78
CA ASP A 249 30.29 -3.80 10.49
C ASP A 249 29.37 -4.88 9.89
N PRO A 250 29.46 -5.16 8.57
CA PRO A 250 28.60 -6.13 7.90
C PRO A 250 28.68 -7.56 8.44
N ASN A 251 29.83 -7.99 8.95
CA ASN A 251 30.01 -9.35 9.47
C ASN A 251 29.29 -9.51 10.81
N SER A 252 29.40 -8.52 11.70
CA SER A 252 28.66 -8.49 12.97
C SER A 252 27.15 -8.51 12.75
N CYS A 253 26.65 -7.70 11.80
CA CYS A 253 25.24 -7.69 11.42
C CYS A 253 24.79 -9.06 10.88
N ARG A 254 25.56 -9.63 9.95
CA ARG A 254 25.28 -10.96 9.37
C ARG A 254 25.24 -12.03 10.45
N ALA A 255 26.26 -12.10 11.32
CA ALA A 255 26.35 -13.11 12.36
C ALA A 255 25.15 -13.06 13.33
N ALA A 256 24.68 -11.85 13.66
CA ALA A 256 23.49 -11.68 14.50
C ALA A 256 22.22 -12.20 13.81
N LEU A 257 22.06 -11.95 12.50
CA LEU A 257 20.91 -12.43 11.73
C LEU A 257 20.96 -13.94 11.45
N GLU A 258 22.15 -14.50 11.22
CA GLU A 258 22.36 -15.94 11.01
C GLU A 258 22.20 -16.76 12.30
N ALA A 259 22.29 -16.11 13.47
CA ALA A 259 21.99 -16.74 14.76
C ALA A 259 20.49 -16.91 15.03
N LEU A 260 19.62 -16.27 14.25
CA LEU A 260 18.17 -16.45 14.32
C LEU A 260 17.75 -17.75 13.64
N GLU A 261 16.79 -18.47 14.22
CA GLU A 261 16.11 -19.55 13.51
C GLU A 261 15.36 -18.96 12.30
N PRO A 262 15.58 -19.46 11.06
CA PRO A 262 14.93 -18.90 9.88
C PRO A 262 13.40 -18.89 9.99
N SER A 263 12.80 -17.71 9.86
CA SER A 263 11.35 -17.55 10.00
C SER A 263 10.78 -16.57 8.95
N PRO A 264 9.60 -16.87 8.36
CA PRO A 264 8.89 -15.92 7.51
C PRO A 264 8.36 -14.70 8.27
N ASP A 265 8.36 -14.74 9.61
CA ASP A 265 7.88 -13.64 10.46
C ASP A 265 8.95 -12.57 10.72
N HIS A 266 10.19 -12.78 10.25
CA HIS A 266 11.21 -11.75 10.30
C HIS A 266 10.83 -10.56 9.40
N VAL A 267 10.92 -9.34 9.94
CA VAL A 267 10.48 -8.12 9.24
C VAL A 267 11.25 -7.91 7.96
N PHE A 268 12.58 -8.12 8.00
CA PHE A 268 13.40 -8.01 6.78
C PHE A 268 13.01 -9.03 5.71
N TRP A 269 12.55 -10.22 6.11
CA TRP A 269 12.07 -11.22 5.15
C TRP A 269 10.77 -10.74 4.50
N PHE A 270 9.82 -10.21 5.28
CA PHE A 270 8.57 -9.68 4.74
C PHE A 270 8.80 -8.54 3.73
N GLU A 271 9.74 -7.64 4.01
CA GLU A 271 9.99 -6.48 3.17
C GLU A 271 10.78 -6.80 1.88
N TYR A 272 11.64 -7.83 1.90
CA TYR A 272 12.49 -8.16 0.74
C TYR A 272 12.05 -9.39 -0.06
N ASN A 273 11.14 -10.25 0.45
CA ASN A 273 10.86 -11.56 -0.16
C ASN A 273 10.45 -11.47 -1.65
N PHE A 274 9.67 -10.46 -2.04
CA PHE A 274 9.12 -10.38 -3.40
C PHE A 274 10.20 -10.15 -4.47
N LEU A 275 11.35 -9.59 -4.08
CA LEU A 275 12.47 -9.32 -4.98
C LEU A 275 13.10 -10.60 -5.53
N TYR A 276 12.96 -11.72 -4.80
CA TYR A 276 13.54 -13.01 -5.17
C TYR A 276 12.94 -13.60 -6.45
N VAL A 277 11.67 -13.31 -6.73
CA VAL A 277 10.90 -13.90 -7.84
C VAL A 277 11.57 -13.65 -9.19
N LEU A 278 12.17 -12.47 -9.36
CA LEU A 278 12.82 -12.04 -10.59
C LEU A 278 14.28 -11.62 -10.36
N ALA A 279 14.95 -12.24 -9.39
CA ALA A 279 16.38 -12.04 -9.15
C ALA A 279 17.21 -12.95 -10.09
N ALA A 280 18.16 -12.40 -10.84
CA ALA A 280 18.98 -13.16 -11.79
C ALA A 280 19.72 -14.31 -11.09
N ASN A 281 19.32 -15.55 -11.39
CA ASN A 281 19.78 -16.78 -10.71
C ASN A 281 19.62 -16.74 -9.17
N GLY A 282 18.64 -15.99 -8.65
CA GLY A 282 18.34 -15.92 -7.21
C GLY A 282 19.33 -15.11 -6.37
N ARG A 283 20.14 -14.23 -6.98
CA ARG A 283 21.17 -13.47 -6.27
C ARG A 283 20.68 -12.12 -5.73
N ALA A 284 21.17 -11.74 -4.55
CA ALA A 284 20.78 -10.55 -3.81
C ALA A 284 21.46 -9.24 -4.27
N GLU A 285 22.36 -9.25 -5.25
CA GLU A 285 22.98 -7.99 -5.68
C GLU A 285 21.95 -7.11 -6.39
N LYS A 286 22.01 -5.78 -6.17
CA LYS A 286 21.07 -4.83 -6.79
C LYS A 286 20.97 -4.97 -8.32
N SER A 287 22.09 -5.28 -8.98
CA SER A 287 22.14 -5.47 -10.43
C SER A 287 21.44 -6.74 -10.92
N ALA A 288 21.12 -7.67 -10.03
CA ALA A 288 20.38 -8.90 -10.32
C ALA A 288 18.87 -8.76 -10.11
N LEU A 289 18.40 -7.72 -9.42
CA LEU A 289 16.98 -7.55 -9.08
C LEU A 289 16.17 -7.08 -10.29
N GLY A 290 14.93 -7.59 -10.44
CA GLY A 290 14.05 -7.18 -11.55
C GLY A 290 14.56 -7.61 -12.94
N ASP A 291 15.30 -8.72 -13.01
CA ASP A 291 15.96 -9.16 -14.24
C ASP A 291 14.99 -9.79 -15.25
N HIS A 292 14.74 -9.09 -16.34
CA HIS A 292 13.95 -9.59 -17.48
C HIS A 292 14.80 -10.33 -18.54
N SER A 293 16.04 -10.69 -18.23
CA SER A 293 16.85 -11.59 -19.07
C SER A 293 16.47 -13.07 -18.87
N PRO A 294 17.06 -14.00 -19.66
CA PRO A 294 16.88 -15.43 -19.42
C PRO A 294 17.24 -15.89 -18.00
N ALA A 295 18.15 -15.20 -17.28
CA ALA A 295 18.54 -15.58 -15.93
C ALA A 295 17.43 -15.33 -14.90
N GLY A 296 16.81 -14.15 -14.91
CA GLY A 296 15.67 -13.86 -14.03
C GLY A 296 14.43 -14.71 -14.36
N TYR A 297 14.16 -15.00 -15.64
CA TYR A 297 13.06 -15.91 -16.00
C TYR A 297 13.31 -17.36 -15.58
N ARG A 298 14.56 -17.84 -15.58
CA ARG A 298 14.90 -19.16 -14.98
C ARG A 298 14.66 -19.17 -13.48
N GLN A 299 15.05 -18.11 -12.77
CA GLN A 299 14.75 -17.98 -11.34
C GLN A 299 13.24 -17.96 -11.09
N ARG A 300 12.47 -17.21 -11.89
CA ARG A 300 11.00 -17.20 -11.78
C ARG A 300 10.40 -18.58 -12.01
N ALA A 301 10.89 -19.33 -12.99
CA ALA A 301 10.44 -20.70 -13.24
C ALA A 301 10.74 -21.62 -12.03
N ARG A 302 11.94 -21.50 -11.45
CA ARG A 302 12.31 -22.18 -10.21
C ARG A 302 11.42 -21.79 -9.03
N PHE A 303 11.12 -20.51 -8.87
CA PHE A 303 10.25 -20.01 -7.79
C PHE A 303 8.86 -20.66 -7.83
N TYR A 304 8.31 -20.91 -9.02
CA TYR A 304 7.01 -21.56 -9.21
C TYR A 304 7.07 -23.09 -9.36
N SER A 305 8.25 -23.70 -9.30
CA SER A 305 8.41 -25.17 -9.37
C SER A 305 8.23 -25.87 -8.03
N ILE A 306 7.46 -25.28 -7.13
CA ILE A 306 7.14 -25.85 -5.80
C ILE A 306 6.30 -27.11 -5.92
N SER A 307 6.41 -27.97 -4.89
CA SER A 307 5.72 -29.25 -4.80
C SER A 307 4.19 -29.10 -4.67
N ASP A 308 3.46 -30.19 -4.89
CA ASP A 308 2.00 -30.22 -4.66
C ASP A 308 1.64 -29.96 -3.18
N GLU A 309 2.51 -30.37 -2.24
CA GLU A 309 2.34 -30.05 -0.83
C GLU A 309 2.44 -28.53 -0.60
N GLY A 310 3.49 -27.90 -1.13
CA GLY A 310 3.68 -26.45 -1.05
C GLY A 310 2.50 -25.68 -1.66
N ARG A 311 1.99 -26.14 -2.82
CA ARG A 311 0.84 -25.52 -3.50
C ARG A 311 -0.43 -25.62 -2.66
N LEU A 312 -0.70 -26.79 -2.09
CA LEU A 312 -1.87 -27.01 -1.24
C LEU A 312 -1.79 -26.15 0.02
N ARG A 313 -0.63 -26.10 0.70
CA ARG A 313 -0.42 -25.26 1.89
C ARG A 313 -0.58 -23.78 1.57
N PHE A 314 -0.01 -23.32 0.46
CA PHE A 314 -0.17 -21.94 0.00
C PHE A 314 -1.65 -21.60 -0.21
N ALA A 315 -2.38 -22.44 -0.95
CA ALA A 315 -3.82 -22.24 -1.19
C ALA A 315 -4.62 -22.21 0.13
N GLN A 316 -4.32 -23.11 1.07
CA GLN A 316 -4.95 -23.13 2.39
C GLN A 316 -4.66 -21.86 3.20
N ASN A 317 -3.41 -21.40 3.18
CA ASN A 317 -3.00 -20.17 3.88
C ASN A 317 -3.71 -18.94 3.30
N VAL A 318 -3.76 -18.82 1.98
CA VAL A 318 -4.48 -17.73 1.29
C VAL A 318 -5.97 -17.79 1.61
N ALA A 319 -6.60 -18.95 1.52
CA ALA A 319 -8.02 -19.12 1.84
C ALA A 319 -8.32 -18.72 3.28
N LYS A 320 -7.51 -19.17 4.25
CA LYS A 320 -7.62 -18.78 5.66
C LYS A 320 -7.49 -17.27 5.85
N TYR A 321 -6.55 -16.64 5.16
CA TYR A 321 -6.36 -15.19 5.26
C TYR A 321 -7.54 -14.40 4.67
N VAL A 322 -8.07 -14.83 3.52
CA VAL A 322 -9.24 -14.19 2.90
C VAL A 322 -10.48 -14.35 3.77
N LEU A 323 -10.73 -15.55 4.32
CA LEU A 323 -11.83 -15.79 5.26
C LEU A 323 -11.68 -14.92 6.50
N PHE A 324 -10.48 -14.88 7.09
CA PHE A 324 -10.17 -14.02 8.21
C PHE A 324 -10.48 -12.54 7.92
N LEU A 325 -10.09 -12.02 6.76
CA LEU A 325 -10.43 -10.64 6.37
C LEU A 325 -11.94 -10.46 6.23
N ALA A 326 -12.63 -11.35 5.52
CA ALA A 326 -14.06 -11.23 5.26
C ALA A 326 -14.88 -11.27 6.56
N GLU A 327 -14.55 -12.18 7.48
CA GLU A 327 -15.19 -12.32 8.79
C GLU A 327 -14.88 -11.11 9.69
N THR A 328 -13.61 -10.70 9.77
CA THR A 328 -13.22 -9.61 10.68
C THR A 328 -13.66 -8.24 10.20
N THR A 329 -13.83 -8.02 8.91
CA THR A 329 -14.33 -6.73 8.38
C THR A 329 -15.85 -6.64 8.30
N GLY A 330 -16.57 -7.73 8.57
CA GLY A 330 -18.03 -7.78 8.47
C GLY A 330 -18.56 -8.02 7.04
N LEU A 331 -17.69 -8.20 6.05
CA LEU A 331 -18.07 -8.49 4.66
C LEU A 331 -18.80 -9.84 4.49
N ALA A 332 -18.51 -10.80 5.36
CA ALA A 332 -19.22 -12.07 5.44
C ALA A 332 -19.75 -12.27 6.87
N ALA A 333 -21.02 -12.68 6.98
CA ALA A 333 -21.58 -13.08 8.27
C ALA A 333 -20.92 -14.38 8.74
N THR A 334 -20.55 -14.42 10.02
CA THR A 334 -20.09 -15.65 10.72
C THR A 334 -21.22 -16.62 10.99
#